data_AF-F0R7H7-F1
#
_entry.id   AF-F0R7H7-F1
#
_cell.length_a   1.000
_cell.length_b   1.000
_cell.length_c   1.000
_cell.angle_alpha   90.00
_cell.angle_beta   90.00
_cell.angle_gamma   90.00
#
_symmetry.space_group_name_H-M   'P 1'
#
loop_
_entity.id
_entity.type
_entity.pdbx_description
1 polymer ?
#
loop_
_entity_poly.entity_id
_entity_poly.type
_entity_poly.pdbx_seq_one_letter_code
_entity_poly.pdbx_strand_id
1 'polypeptide(L)' 'MDKFDFIKYGAAVYWHDPDGGLSDGEYKVISAPEEIEEDSIILIASNYSEVEVFPTELSPL' A
#
# COMPACT_ATOMS: atom_id res chain seq x y z
N MET A 1 6.31 -4.17 -17.29
CA MET A 1 5.58 -4.24 -16.03
C MET A 1 6.41 -3.48 -15.06
N ASP A 2 5.92 -2.30 -14.73
CA ASP A 2 6.50 -1.44 -13.73
C ASP A 2 6.44 -2.14 -12.38
N LYS A 3 7.44 -1.88 -11.54
CA LYS A 3 7.61 -2.55 -10.24
C LYS A 3 6.34 -2.47 -9.38
N PHE A 4 5.55 -1.41 -9.55
CA PHE A 4 4.39 -1.06 -8.74
C PHE A 4 3.05 -1.12 -9.49
N ASP A 5 2.98 -1.81 -10.64
CA ASP A 5 1.74 -2.00 -11.46
C ASP A 5 0.53 -2.55 -10.65
N PHE A 6 0.78 -3.19 -9.50
CA PHE A 6 -0.25 -3.72 -8.61
C PHE A 6 -0.89 -2.66 -7.71
N ILE A 7 -0.26 -1.51 -7.53
CA ILE A 7 -0.74 -0.41 -6.68
C ILE A 7 -1.64 0.50 -7.52
N LYS A 8 -2.95 0.29 -7.40
CA LYS A 8 -3.99 1.06 -8.11
C LYS A 8 -5.21 1.23 -7.24
N TYR A 9 -5.96 2.31 -7.42
CA TYR A 9 -7.17 2.59 -6.64
C TYR A 9 -8.10 1.36 -6.58
N GLY A 10 -8.46 0.97 -5.35
CA GLY A 10 -9.33 -0.17 -5.06
C GLY A 10 -8.65 -1.54 -5.07
N ALA A 11 -7.37 -1.64 -5.44
CA ALA A 11 -6.64 -2.91 -5.37
C ALA A 11 -6.41 -3.33 -3.92
N ALA A 12 -6.52 -4.63 -3.68
CA ALA A 12 -6.12 -5.24 -2.42
C ALA A 12 -4.60 -5.49 -2.43
N VAL A 13 -3.93 -5.11 -1.35
CA VAL A 13 -2.49 -5.21 -1.16
C VAL A 13 -2.20 -5.73 0.24
N TYR A 14 -1.06 -6.40 0.41
CA TYR A 14 -0.53 -6.71 1.75
C TYR A 14 0.41 -5.59 2.17
N TRP A 15 0.17 -4.98 3.34
CA TRP A 15 1.10 -4.05 3.96
C TRP A 15 1.98 -4.77 4.98
N HIS A 16 3.29 -4.59 4.83
CA HIS A 16 4.29 -5.04 5.79
C HIS A 16 4.62 -3.87 6.72
N ASP A 17 3.94 -3.81 7.87
CA ASP A 17 4.18 -2.80 8.89
C ASP A 17 5.66 -2.82 9.33
N PRO A 18 6.43 -1.74 9.08
CA PRO A 18 7.86 -1.70 9.39
C PRO A 18 8.16 -1.77 10.89
N ASP A 19 7.20 -1.42 11.74
CA ASP A 19 7.34 -1.52 13.20
C ASP A 19 7.20 -2.97 13.70
N GLY A 20 6.89 -3.93 12.81
CA GLY A 20 6.69 -5.34 13.16
C GLY A 20 5.52 -5.53 14.14
N GLY A 21 4.59 -4.58 14.12
CA GLY A 21 3.41 -4.54 14.97
C GLY A 21 2.31 -5.50 14.48
N LEU A 22 1.11 -5.32 15.04
CA LEU A 22 -0.08 -6.10 14.68
C LEU A 22 -0.84 -5.50 13.48
N SER A 23 -0.29 -4.47 12.84
CA SER A 23 -0.94 -3.72 11.77
C SER A 23 -0.62 -4.27 10.38
N ASP A 24 0.25 -5.29 10.29
CA ASP A 24 0.49 -5.99 9.03
C ASP A 24 -0.78 -6.70 8.56
N GLY A 25 -0.99 -6.73 7.24
CA GLY A 25 -2.14 -7.44 6.68
C GLY A 25 -2.70 -6.87 5.39
N GLU A 26 -3.93 -7.29 5.10
CA GLU A 26 -4.65 -6.88 3.89
C GLU A 26 -5.28 -5.49 4.03
N TYR A 27 -4.98 -4.63 3.06
CA TYR A 27 -5.57 -3.31 2.91
C TYR A 27 -6.00 -3.08 1.47
N LYS A 28 -6.81 -2.03 1.25
CA LYS A 28 -7.12 -1.52 -0.08
C LYS A 28 -6.41 -0.21 -0.34
N VAL A 29 -5.89 -0.04 -1.55
CA VAL A 29 -5.35 1.25 -2.01
C VAL A 29 -6.51 2.24 -2.19
N ILE A 30 -6.44 3.37 -1.49
CA ILE A 30 -7.41 4.46 -1.53
C ILE A 30 -6.89 5.66 -2.33
N SER A 31 -5.58 5.85 -2.38
CA SER A 31 -4.94 6.89 -3.20
C SER A 31 -3.52 6.50 -3.57
N ALA A 32 -3.12 6.80 -4.79
CA ALA A 32 -1.76 6.66 -5.30
C ALA A 32 -1.51 7.75 -6.37
N PRO A 33 -0.26 8.23 -6.52
CA PRO A 33 0.12 9.10 -7.62
C PRO A 33 0.04 8.37 -8.97
N GLU A 34 0.02 9.14 -10.07
CA GLU A 34 -0.01 8.58 -11.43
C GLU A 34 1.27 7.83 -11.79
N GLU A 35 2.43 8.38 -11.40
CA GLU A 35 3.74 7.73 -11.50
C GLU A 35 4.21 7.34 -10.09
N ILE A 36 4.51 6.06 -9.88
CA ILE A 36 4.92 5.53 -8.58
C ILE A 36 6.43 5.31 -8.55
N GLU A 37 7.10 6.08 -7.70
CA GLU A 37 8.51 5.99 -7.34
C GLU A 37 8.66 5.35 -5.94
N GLU A 38 9.87 4.98 -5.53
CA GLU A 38 10.09 4.28 -4.24
C GLU A 38 9.74 5.12 -3.00
N ASP A 39 9.78 6.45 -3.12
CA ASP A 39 9.45 7.42 -2.07
C ASP A 39 8.04 8.03 -2.23
N SER A 40 7.25 7.51 -3.17
CA SER A 40 5.84 7.88 -3.31
C SER A 40 5.04 7.54 -2.06
N ILE A 41 4.00 8.33 -1.78
CA ILE A 41 3.11 8.08 -0.65
C ILE A 41 1.81 7.47 -1.15
N ILE A 42 1.50 6.28 -0.63
CA ILE A 42 0.29 5.53 -0.95
C ILE A 42 -0.63 5.56 0.27
N LEU A 43 -1.89 5.95 0.09
CA LEU A 43 -2.89 5.84 1.14
C LEU A 43 -3.59 4.49 1.01
N ILE A 44 -3.52 3.67 2.06
CA ILE A 44 -4.20 2.39 2.14
C ILE A 44 -5.20 2.41 3.30
N ALA A 45 -6.29 1.64 3.18
CA ALA A 45 -7.28 1.51 4.24
C ALA A 45 -7.82 0.08 4.38
N SER A 46 -8.10 -0.29 5.63
CA SER A 46 -8.90 -1.45 6.00
C SER A 46 -10.30 -0.98 6.40
N ASN A 47 -11.13 -1.88 6.92
CA ASN A 47 -12.44 -1.51 7.46
C ASN A 47 -12.37 -0.67 8.75
N TYR A 48 -11.19 -0.59 9.38
CA TYR A 48 -11.03 -0.01 10.72
C TYR A 48 -10.10 1.20 10.76
N SER A 49 -9.10 1.25 9.88
CA SER A 49 -8.05 2.26 9.88
C SER A 49 -7.53 2.54 8.48
N GLU A 50 -6.95 3.72 8.30
CA GLU A 50 -6.18 4.13 7.11
C GLU A 50 -4.78 4.56 7.51
N VAL A 51 -3.82 4.43 6.60
CA VAL A 51 -2.41 4.76 6.84
C VAL A 51 -1.70 5.11 5.52
N GLU A 52 -0.79 6.06 5.60
CA GLU A 52 0.12 6.44 4.51
C GLU A 52 1.39 5.58 4.59
N VAL A 53 1.76 4.95 3.48
CA VAL A 53 2.86 3.98 3.40
C VAL A 53 3.71 4.20 2.16
N PHE A 54 4.92 3.64 2.17
CA PHE A 54 5.76 3.56 0.98
C PHE A 54 5.37 2.35 0.12
N PRO A 55 5.50 2.43 -1.21
CA PRO A 55 5.17 1.33 -2.10
C PRO A 55 6.10 0.13 -1.93
N THR A 56 7.30 0.33 -1.36
CA THR A 56 8.25 -0.73 -0.99
C THR A 56 7.81 -1.57 0.20
N GLU A 57 6.84 -1.08 1.00
CA GLU A 57 6.23 -1.79 2.12
C GLU A 57 5.01 -2.62 1.69
N LEU A 58 4.63 -2.56 0.40
CA LEU A 58 3.46 -3.23 -0.14
C LEU A 58 3.84 -4.45 -0.98
N SER A 59 2.97 -5.45 -0.97
CA SER A 59 3.05 -6.59 -1.87
C SER A 59 1.71 -6.87 -2.55
N PRO A 60 1.71 -7.38 -3.80
CA PRO A 60 0.49 -7.88 -4.41
C PRO A 60 -0.01 -9.11 -3.64
N LEU A 61 -1.34 -9.25 -3.56
CA LEU A 61 -2.02 -10.44 -3.06
C LEU A 61 -2.24 -11.48 -4.16
#